data_AF-A0A5P1UXJ2-F1
#
_entry.id   AF-A0A5P1UXJ2-F1
#
_cell.length_a   1.000
_cell.length_b   1.000
_cell.length_c   1.000
_cell.angle_alpha   90.00
_cell.angle_beta   90.00
_cell.angle_gamma   90.00
#
_symmetry.space_group_name_H-M   'P 1'
#
loop_
_entity.id
_entity.type
_entity.pdbx_description
1 polymer ?
#
loop_
_entity_poly.entity_id
_entity_poly.type
_entity_poly.pdbx_seq_one_letter_code
_entity_poly.pdbx_strand_id
1 'polypeptide(L)'
;MANRTLVYRPHLDSKSNKTSTDQKKNTEKVCLKDWIKQWVFNVSLILTVVLLFVMSVATAYKTYVWIRLKVEKHQLLSKNKELKSQFYSLTSREVVLEKAKKLGLRPPQEGDYISLK
;
A
#
# COMPACT_ATOMS: atom_id res chain seq x y z
N MET A 1 7.78 -57.28 81.16
CA MET A 1 8.56 -56.41 80.25
C MET A 1 7.59 -55.62 79.40
N ALA A 2 7.51 -54.31 79.66
CA ALA A 2 6.54 -53.41 79.06
C ALA A 2 7.07 -52.86 77.74
N ASN A 3 6.28 -52.95 76.67
CA ASN A 3 6.55 -52.22 75.44
C ASN A 3 5.25 -51.54 75.01
N ARG A 4 5.01 -50.34 75.55
CA ARG A 4 3.93 -49.44 75.09
C ARG A 4 4.58 -48.43 74.17
N THR A 5 4.54 -48.71 72.87
CA THR A 5 4.89 -47.74 71.83
C THR A 5 3.88 -46.60 71.85
N LEU A 6 4.30 -45.44 72.37
CA LEU A 6 3.57 -44.19 72.27
C LEU A 6 3.62 -43.71 70.81
N VAL A 7 2.55 -44.01 70.07
CA VAL A 7 2.35 -43.47 68.73
C VAL A 7 1.94 -42.00 68.87
N TYR A 8 2.87 -41.09 68.58
CA TYR A 8 2.60 -39.66 68.50
C TYR A 8 1.73 -39.38 67.26
N ARG A 9 0.47 -38.98 67.47
CA ARG A 9 -0.36 -38.38 66.42
C ARG A 9 -0.22 -36.86 66.50
N PRO A 10 0.28 -36.19 65.45
CA PRO A 10 0.24 -34.73 65.43
C PRO A 10 -1.21 -34.26 65.39
N HIS A 11 -1.56 -33.34 66.29
CA HIS A 11 -2.78 -32.56 66.21
C HIS A 11 -2.67 -31.67 64.96
N LEU A 12 -3.19 -32.18 63.83
CA LEU A 12 -3.54 -31.32 62.72
C LEU A 12 -4.79 -30.56 63.16
N ASP A 13 -4.57 -29.32 63.57
CA ASP A 13 -5.63 -28.31 63.65
C ASP A 13 -6.31 -28.23 62.29
N SER A 14 -7.39 -29.00 62.17
CA SER A 14 -8.36 -28.88 61.09
C SER A 14 -9.04 -27.51 61.24
N LYS A 15 -8.34 -26.46 60.78
CA LYS A 15 -9.00 -25.24 60.31
C LYS A 15 -9.79 -25.61 59.05
N SER A 16 -11.00 -26.08 59.33
CA SER A 16 -12.23 -25.70 58.65
C SER A 16 -12.07 -25.42 57.16
N ASN A 17 -12.26 -26.49 56.39
CA ASN A 17 -12.77 -26.44 55.02
C ASN A 17 -13.94 -25.46 54.88
N LYS A 18 -13.66 -24.22 54.50
CA LYS A 18 -14.61 -23.35 53.79
C LYS A 18 -13.80 -22.48 52.83
N THR A 19 -13.89 -22.79 51.53
CA THR A 19 -13.61 -21.93 50.34
C THR A 19 -12.74 -22.54 49.21
N SER A 20 -12.59 -23.86 49.10
CA SER A 20 -11.92 -24.46 47.92
C SER A 20 -12.81 -24.64 46.68
N THR A 21 -14.13 -24.50 46.80
CA THR A 21 -15.07 -24.58 45.66
C THR A 21 -15.21 -23.27 44.89
N ASP A 22 -15.06 -22.09 45.52
CA ASP A 22 -15.12 -20.79 44.83
C ASP A 22 -13.79 -20.39 44.18
N GLN A 23 -12.65 -20.74 44.78
CA GLN A 23 -11.34 -20.49 44.16
C GLN A 23 -11.15 -21.31 42.89
N LYS A 24 -11.58 -22.57 42.85
CA LYS A 24 -11.46 -23.45 41.66
C LYS A 24 -12.32 -22.95 40.49
N LYS A 25 -13.52 -22.44 40.75
CA LYS A 25 -14.37 -21.81 39.72
C LYS A 25 -13.76 -20.51 39.18
N ASN A 26 -13.06 -19.74 40.00
CA ASN A 26 -12.43 -18.50 39.56
C ASN A 26 -11.13 -18.74 38.77
N THR A 27 -10.31 -19.75 39.11
CA THR A 27 -9.14 -20.12 38.30
C THR A 27 -9.53 -20.73 36.95
N GLU A 28 -10.60 -21.54 36.87
CA GLU A 28 -11.13 -22.04 35.58
C GLU A 28 -11.66 -20.89 34.70
N LYS A 29 -12.37 -19.91 35.29
CA LYS A 29 -12.84 -18.72 34.57
C LYS A 29 -11.69 -17.82 34.08
N VAL A 30 -10.60 -17.71 34.83
CA VAL A 30 -9.39 -16.97 34.41
C VAL A 30 -8.73 -17.69 33.23
N CYS A 31 -8.65 -19.02 33.25
CA CYS A 31 -8.06 -19.81 32.17
C CYS A 31 -8.85 -19.69 30.84
N LEU A 32 -10.19 -19.69 30.89
CA LEU A 32 -11.02 -19.45 29.71
C LEU A 32 -10.87 -18.03 29.16
N LYS A 33 -10.78 -17.03 30.04
CA LYS A 33 -10.61 -15.63 29.64
C LYS A 33 -9.26 -15.40 28.95
N ASP A 34 -8.20 -16.01 29.46
CA ASP A 34 -6.87 -15.94 28.83
C ASP A 34 -6.80 -16.70 27.52
N TRP A 35 -7.50 -17.85 27.42
CA TRP A 35 -7.63 -18.60 26.17
C TRP A 35 -8.37 -17.80 25.08
N ILE A 36 -9.49 -17.15 25.44
CA ILE A 36 -10.24 -16.26 24.54
C ILE A 36 -9.36 -15.07 24.13
N LYS A 37 -8.59 -14.49 25.06
CA LYS A 37 -7.69 -13.37 24.77
C LYS A 37 -6.59 -13.76 23.78
N GLN A 38 -5.99 -14.93 23.94
CA GLN A 38 -5.01 -15.48 22.99
C GLN A 38 -5.65 -15.75 21.63
N TRP A 39 -6.89 -16.27 21.60
CA TRP A 39 -7.59 -16.53 20.36
C TRP A 39 -7.91 -15.24 19.59
N VAL A 40 -8.44 -14.22 20.27
CA VAL A 40 -8.69 -12.89 19.70
C VAL A 40 -7.38 -12.25 19.20
N PHE A 41 -6.29 -12.39 19.95
CA PHE A 41 -4.98 -11.87 19.54
C PHE A 41 -4.47 -12.55 18.25
N ASN A 42 -4.57 -13.88 18.16
CA ASN A 42 -4.15 -14.62 16.98
C ASN A 42 -5.00 -14.28 15.75
N VAL A 43 -6.32 -14.17 15.92
CA VAL A 43 -7.24 -13.75 14.85
C VAL A 43 -6.94 -12.33 14.39
N SER A 44 -6.70 -11.41 15.33
CA SER A 44 -6.27 -10.04 15.04
C SER A 44 -4.96 -10.00 14.25
N LEU A 45 -3.98 -10.83 14.61
CA LEU A 45 -2.68 -10.90 13.95
C LEU A 45 -2.81 -11.42 12.51
N ILE A 46 -3.61 -12.46 12.29
CA ILE A 46 -3.88 -12.97 10.94
C ILE A 46 -4.58 -11.90 10.10
N LEU A 47 -5.55 -11.18 10.67
CA LEU A 47 -6.27 -10.14 9.97
C LEU A 47 -5.37 -8.96 9.57
N THR A 48 -4.44 -8.54 10.43
CA THR A 48 -3.47 -7.49 10.09
C THR A 48 -2.50 -7.92 9.00
N VAL A 49 -2.03 -9.18 9.02
CA VAL A 49 -1.17 -9.73 7.96
C VAL A 49 -1.89 -9.74 6.61
N VAL A 50 -3.14 -10.18 6.57
CA VAL A 50 -3.96 -10.15 5.34
C VAL A 50 -4.17 -8.71 4.87
N LEU A 51 -4.46 -7.78 5.78
CA LEU A 51 -4.64 -6.37 5.43
C LEU A 51 -3.37 -5.76 4.82
N LEU A 52 -2.21 -6.03 5.42
CA LEU A 52 -0.92 -5.59 4.89
C LEU A 52 -0.62 -6.19 3.52
N PHE A 53 -0.98 -7.45 3.31
CA PHE A 53 -0.82 -8.10 2.01
C PHE A 53 -1.68 -7.43 0.93
N VAL A 54 -2.97 -7.20 1.20
CA VAL A 54 -3.86 -6.51 0.26
C VAL A 54 -3.36 -5.09 -0.04
N MET A 55 -2.92 -4.35 0.97
CA MET A 55 -2.37 -3.00 0.79
C MET A 55 -1.05 -3.03 0.01
N SER A 56 -0.21 -4.04 0.20
CA SER A 56 1.02 -4.23 -0.58
C SER A 56 0.72 -4.45 -2.06
N VAL A 57 -0.23 -5.34 -2.37
CA VAL A 57 -0.65 -5.60 -3.77
C VAL A 57 -1.25 -4.34 -4.41
N ALA A 58 -2.10 -3.62 -3.67
CA ALA A 58 -2.72 -2.38 -4.17
C ALA A 58 -1.70 -1.26 -4.42
N THR A 59 -0.71 -1.11 -3.52
CA THR A 59 0.36 -0.12 -3.70
C THR A 59 1.27 -0.52 -4.85
N ALA A 60 1.63 -1.80 -5.00
CA ALA A 60 2.41 -2.30 -6.14
C ALA A 60 1.72 -2.07 -7.50
N TYR A 61 0.41 -2.28 -7.58
CA TYR A 61 -0.34 -1.98 -8.80
C TYR A 61 -0.34 -0.49 -9.12
N LYS A 62 -0.62 0.37 -8.12
CA LYS A 62 -0.62 1.83 -8.32
C LYS A 62 0.75 2.36 -8.72
N THR A 63 1.83 1.87 -8.10
CA THR A 63 3.19 2.29 -8.45
C THR A 63 3.56 1.86 -9.87
N TYR A 64 3.21 0.64 -10.28
CA TYR A 64 3.39 0.17 -11.65
C TYR A 64 2.68 1.07 -12.66
N VAL A 65 1.39 1.36 -12.44
CA VAL A 65 0.60 2.24 -13.31
C VAL A 65 1.20 3.65 -13.36
N TRP A 66 1.62 4.19 -12.23
CA TRP A 66 2.24 5.51 -12.16
C TRP A 66 3.56 5.59 -12.93
N ILE A 67 4.43 4.58 -12.79
CA ILE A 67 5.69 4.49 -13.54
C ILE A 67 5.42 4.44 -15.03
N ARG A 68 4.48 3.59 -15.47
CA ARG A 68 4.12 3.45 -16.87
C ARG A 68 3.60 4.78 -17.45
N LEU A 69 2.69 5.44 -16.75
CA LEU A 69 2.18 6.77 -17.12
C LEU A 69 3.29 7.82 -17.23
N LYS A 70 4.25 7.80 -16.30
CA LYS A 70 5.39 8.73 -16.32
C LYS A 70 6.27 8.52 -17.56
N VAL A 71 6.54 7.27 -17.91
CA VAL A 71 7.32 6.91 -19.11
C VAL A 71 6.58 7.34 -20.38
N GLU A 72 5.31 6.97 -20.50
CA GLU A 72 4.48 7.33 -21.67
C GLU A 72 4.36 8.85 -21.82
N LYS A 73 4.14 9.59 -20.72
CA LYS A 73 4.11 11.05 -20.72
C LYS A 73 5.42 11.65 -21.22
N HIS A 74 6.56 11.12 -20.76
CA HIS A 74 7.87 11.63 -21.17
C HIS A 74 8.13 11.38 -22.66
N GLN A 75 7.80 10.18 -23.15
CA GLN A 75 7.90 9.84 -24.57
C GLN A 75 7.01 10.72 -25.44
N LEU A 76 5.75 10.94 -25.04
CA LEU A 76 4.82 11.81 -25.74
C LEU A 76 5.31 13.26 -25.78
N LEU A 77 5.86 13.77 -24.68
CA LEU A 77 6.39 15.13 -24.61
C LEU A 77 7.61 15.30 -25.51
N SER A 78 8.50 14.31 -25.56
CA SER A 78 9.64 14.30 -26.48
C SER A 78 9.19 14.32 -27.95
N LYS A 79 8.27 13.40 -28.32
CA LYS A 79 7.71 13.33 -29.67
C LYS A 79 6.99 14.62 -30.07
N ASN A 80 6.25 15.23 -29.15
CA ASN A 80 5.57 16.50 -29.42
C ASN A 80 6.57 17.63 -29.68
N LYS A 81 7.64 17.71 -28.87
CA LYS A 81 8.71 18.69 -29.08
C LYS A 81 9.41 18.50 -30.42
N GLU A 82 9.72 17.26 -30.78
CA GLU A 82 10.32 16.91 -32.07
C GLU A 82 9.40 17.29 -33.22
N LEU A 83 8.12 16.90 -33.16
CA LEU A 83 7.15 17.20 -34.19
C LEU A 83 6.93 18.70 -34.36
N LYS A 84 6.91 19.46 -33.25
CA LYS A 84 6.84 20.92 -33.27
C LYS A 84 8.07 21.53 -33.94
N SER A 85 9.26 21.00 -33.67
CA SER A 85 10.51 21.42 -34.33
C SER A 85 10.46 21.16 -35.85
N GLN A 86 10.03 19.96 -36.26
CA GLN A 86 9.87 19.60 -37.67
C GLN A 86 8.81 20.47 -38.36
N PHE A 87 7.71 20.77 -37.68
CA PHE A 87 6.70 21.69 -38.20
C PHE A 87 7.29 23.09 -38.43
N TYR A 88 8.01 23.65 -37.46
CA TYR A 88 8.65 24.95 -37.64
C TYR A 88 9.70 24.96 -38.74
N SER A 89 10.48 23.88 -38.91
CA SER A 89 11.46 23.82 -39.98
C SER A 89 10.79 23.74 -41.36
N LEU A 90 9.74 22.92 -41.51
CA LEU A 90 9.00 22.75 -42.76
C LEU A 90 8.15 23.97 -43.13
N THR A 91 7.64 24.68 -42.13
CA THR A 91 6.83 25.90 -42.30
C THR A 91 7.70 27.16 -42.24
N SER A 92 9.02 27.02 -42.11
CA SER A 92 9.93 28.15 -42.15
C SER A 92 9.79 28.88 -43.48
N ARG A 93 9.84 30.21 -43.43
CA ARG A 93 9.66 31.08 -44.60
C ARG A 93 10.60 30.69 -45.74
N GLU A 94 11.83 30.31 -45.42
CA GLU A 94 12.84 29.88 -46.39
C GLU A 94 12.42 28.59 -47.13
N VAL A 95 11.99 27.56 -46.40
CA VAL A 95 11.56 26.30 -47.02
C VAL A 95 10.28 26.49 -47.85
N VAL A 96 9.36 27.31 -47.36
CA VAL A 96 8.13 27.65 -48.11
C VAL A 96 8.46 28.42 -49.38
N LEU A 97 9.36 29.41 -49.32
CA LEU A 97 9.83 30.16 -50.49
C LEU A 97 10.58 29.28 -51.48
N GLU A 98 11.44 28.37 -51.01
CA GLU A 98 12.19 27.45 -51.88
C GLU A 98 11.25 26.49 -52.62
N LYS A 99 10.26 25.92 -51.91
CA LYS A 99 9.22 25.08 -52.53
C LYS A 99 8.34 25.87 -53.50
N ALA A 100 7.94 27.09 -53.14
CA ALA A 100 7.17 27.96 -54.01
C ALA A 100 7.94 28.31 -55.30
N LYS A 101 9.24 28.60 -55.19
CA LYS A 101 10.12 28.86 -56.34
C LYS A 101 10.25 27.64 -57.25
N LYS A 102 10.38 26.43 -56.69
CA LYS A 102 10.36 25.17 -57.46
C LYS A 102 9.05 24.95 -58.21
N LEU A 103 7.94 25.45 -57.68
CA LEU A 103 6.61 25.42 -58.31
C LEU A 103 6.36 26.59 -59.28
N GLY A 104 7.35 27.46 -59.51
CA GLY A 104 7.22 28.62 -60.41
C GLY A 104 6.44 29.80 -59.82
N LEU A 105 6.16 29.80 -58.51
CA LEU A 105 5.43 30.86 -57.83
C LEU A 105 6.37 32.02 -57.46
N ARG A 106 5.87 33.26 -57.59
CA ARG A 106 6.61 34.47 -57.20
C ARG A 106 6.59 34.65 -55.66
N PRO A 107 7.61 35.30 -55.06
CA PRO A 107 7.57 35.62 -53.64
C PRO A 107 6.46 36.64 -53.32
N PRO A 108 5.81 36.53 -52.14
CA PRO A 108 4.69 37.41 -51.77
C PRO A 108 5.15 38.86 -51.60
N GLN A 109 4.38 39.80 -52.18
CA GLN A 109 4.56 41.24 -51.98
C GLN A 109 3.63 41.76 -50.88
N GLU A 110 3.88 42.96 -50.35
CA GLU A 110 3.12 43.50 -49.21
C GLU A 110 1.59 43.57 -49.44
N GLY A 111 1.15 43.74 -50.69
CA GLY A 111 -0.27 43.72 -51.06
C GLY A 111 -0.92 42.33 -51.09
N ASP A 112 -0.14 41.26 -51.06
CA ASP A 112 -0.64 39.87 -51.12
C ASP A 112 -0.96 39.32 -49.71
N TYR A 113 -0.58 40.02 -48.63
CA TYR A 113 -0.85 39.59 -47.25
C TYR A 113 -2.28 39.97 -46.83
N ILE A 114 -3.11 38.97 -46.58
CA ILE A 114 -4.45 39.16 -46.01
C ILE A 114 -4.31 39.32 -44.50
N SER A 115 -4.46 40.56 -44.01
CA SER A 115 -4.51 40.85 -42.58
C SER A 115 -5.95 40.64 -42.08
N LEU A 116 -6.17 39.61 -41.27
CA LEU A 116 -7.45 39.41 -40.58
C LEU A 116 -7.54 40.45 -39.46
N LYS A 117 -8.46 41.39 -39.62
CA LYS A 117 -8.75 42.46 -38.65
C LYS A 117 -9.77 42.00 -37.62
#